data_AF-A0A1M5FUA3-F1
#
_entry.id   AF-A0A1M5FUA3-F1
#
_cell.length_a   1.000
_cell.length_b   1.000
_cell.length_c   1.000
_cell.angle_alpha   90.00
_cell.angle_beta   90.00
_cell.angle_gamma   90.00
#
_symmetry.space_group_name_H-M   'P 1'
#
loop_
_entity.id
_entity.type
_entity.pdbx_description
1 polymer ?
#
loop_
_entity_poly.entity_id
_entity_poly.type
_entity_poly.pdbx_seq_one_letter_code
_entity_poly.pdbx_strand_id
1 'polypeptide(L)'
;MRLIFIAFVLAVFFSACGDSDSSSALYNTDIEYGALTDARDGQTYRTVPIGNQVWMAENLNYASDASFCYGDDPEYCKKFGRLYTWSDAQDVCPAGWHLPNRAEWWTLIVNAGGRGEAKHTLRSTSVWYKFSDTSAVATDSYGFSILPTGYKHVNEGYIFDNQSVADFWSASEDYADEANAFFFYVGYNYGPGLDSISKLNAFTVRCLQDSPDAELREGSLTDERDGQIYKTVVIGAQTWMAENLNYATDSSMCYLIKPEYCDEYGRLYKWVDAQNACPAGWHLPDTTDWNELFYAVAGWELAGEVLKSIPYWQRSSWSFRELRDLYGFSALPAGKWVSEIPYSYLVGATSVDRGYSGDFDGEGNLAVFWTATESLDNMAYQVSIIRDYSDYLGAHMGAYYDKSNAFSIRCVKD
;
A
#
# COMPACT_ATOMS: atom_id res chain seq x y z
N MET A 1 59.80 -60.75 -22.85
CA MET A 1 58.62 -60.44 -23.69
C MET A 1 57.41 -60.46 -22.78
N ARG A 2 56.70 -59.33 -22.64
CA ARG A 2 55.76 -59.00 -21.56
C ARG A 2 54.53 -59.93 -21.55
N LEU A 3 54.17 -60.44 -20.35
CA LEU A 3 52.86 -61.04 -20.09
C LEU A 3 51.80 -59.95 -19.97
N ILE A 4 50.64 -60.18 -20.58
CA ILE A 4 49.45 -59.34 -20.57
C ILE A 4 48.60 -59.77 -19.36
N PHE A 5 48.28 -58.83 -18.46
CA PHE A 5 47.21 -58.98 -17.48
C PHE A 5 45.99 -58.22 -17.99
N ILE A 6 44.88 -58.92 -18.21
CA ILE A 6 43.57 -58.33 -18.52
C ILE A 6 42.86 -58.11 -17.18
N ALA A 7 42.62 -56.85 -16.82
CA ALA A 7 41.78 -56.47 -15.69
C ALA A 7 40.35 -56.21 -16.19
N PHE A 8 39.40 -57.00 -15.72
CA PHE A 8 37.97 -56.77 -15.88
C PHE A 8 37.53 -55.66 -14.91
N VAL A 9 37.12 -54.50 -15.43
CA VAL A 9 36.49 -53.44 -14.63
C VAL A 9 34.98 -53.61 -14.76
N LEU A 10 34.33 -54.02 -13.67
CA LEU A 10 32.87 -53.99 -13.53
C LEU A 10 32.43 -52.53 -13.39
N ALA A 11 31.71 -52.01 -14.38
CA ALA A 11 31.02 -50.72 -14.28
C ALA A 11 29.72 -50.91 -13.48
N VAL A 12 29.70 -50.41 -12.24
CA VAL A 12 28.46 -50.25 -11.46
C VAL A 12 27.81 -48.95 -11.94
N PHE A 13 26.75 -49.06 -12.74
CA PHE A 13 25.87 -47.93 -13.03
C PHE A 13 25.04 -47.65 -11.78
N PHE A 14 25.39 -46.60 -11.03
CA PHE A 14 24.45 -45.98 -10.11
C PHE A 14 23.36 -45.30 -10.96
N SER A 15 22.19 -45.91 -10.99
CA SER A 15 20.96 -45.25 -11.40
C SER A 15 20.71 -44.12 -10.41
N ALA A 16 21.07 -42.90 -10.78
CA ALA A 16 20.57 -41.72 -10.11
C ALA A 16 19.05 -41.74 -10.25
N CYS A 17 18.36 -42.01 -9.15
CA CYS A 17 16.93 -41.76 -9.06
C CYS A 17 16.78 -40.25 -9.21
N GLY A 18 16.25 -39.80 -10.35
CA GLY A 18 15.83 -38.43 -10.49
C GLY A 18 14.66 -38.22 -9.53
N ASP A 19 14.91 -37.54 -8.41
CA ASP A 19 13.85 -36.84 -7.70
C ASP A 19 13.27 -35.87 -8.72
N SER A 20 12.11 -36.22 -9.29
CA SER A 20 11.31 -35.28 -10.04
C SER A 20 10.88 -34.20 -9.04
N ASP A 21 11.61 -33.10 -9.07
CA ASP A 21 11.53 -31.97 -8.19
C ASP A 21 10.08 -31.47 -8.05
N SER A 22 9.43 -31.86 -6.95
CA SER A 22 8.07 -31.44 -6.61
C SER A 22 7.97 -29.93 -6.34
N SER A 23 9.11 -29.22 -6.27
CA SER A 23 9.14 -27.77 -6.15
C SER A 23 8.76 -27.07 -7.47
N SER A 24 9.05 -27.68 -8.63
CA SER A 24 8.81 -27.05 -9.95
C SER A 24 7.34 -26.77 -10.28
N ALA A 25 6.40 -27.47 -9.63
CA ALA A 25 4.96 -27.33 -9.89
C ALA A 25 4.27 -26.21 -9.09
N LEU A 26 4.96 -25.60 -8.12
CA LEU A 26 4.39 -24.58 -7.23
C LEU A 26 4.61 -23.15 -7.73
N TYR A 27 5.52 -22.94 -8.67
CA TYR A 27 6.00 -21.62 -9.07
C TYR A 27 5.97 -21.47 -10.58
N ASN A 28 5.85 -20.23 -11.03
CA ASN A 28 5.76 -19.93 -12.45
C ASN A 28 7.13 -20.02 -13.14
N THR A 29 7.30 -21.00 -14.03
CA THR A 29 8.55 -21.23 -14.76
C THR A 29 8.90 -20.15 -15.79
N ASP A 30 7.94 -19.30 -16.15
CA ASP A 30 8.14 -18.20 -17.10
C ASP A 30 8.72 -16.94 -16.42
N ILE A 31 8.86 -16.96 -15.10
CA ILE A 31 9.41 -15.86 -14.30
C ILE A 31 10.88 -16.11 -14.00
N GLU A 32 11.72 -15.11 -14.29
CA GLU A 32 13.10 -15.09 -13.82
C GLU A 32 13.14 -14.59 -12.37
N TYR A 33 13.38 -15.52 -11.45
CA TYR A 33 13.45 -15.22 -10.03
C TYR A 33 14.84 -14.72 -9.61
N GLY A 34 14.84 -13.75 -8.70
CA GLY A 34 16.01 -13.47 -7.87
C GLY A 34 16.15 -14.49 -6.74
N ALA A 35 17.16 -14.28 -5.88
CA ALA A 35 17.42 -15.15 -4.75
C ALA A 35 17.86 -14.35 -3.51
N LEU A 36 17.38 -14.81 -2.35
CA LEU A 36 17.77 -14.38 -1.02
C LEU A 36 18.29 -15.60 -0.27
N THR A 37 19.56 -15.58 0.16
CA THR A 37 20.09 -16.61 1.06
C THR A 37 20.09 -16.08 2.49
N ASP A 38 19.32 -16.72 3.36
CA ASP A 38 19.30 -16.41 4.79
C ASP A 38 20.58 -16.93 5.44
N ALA A 39 21.41 -16.02 5.96
CA ALA A 39 22.68 -16.37 6.58
C ALA A 39 22.51 -17.13 7.91
N ARG A 40 21.31 -17.11 8.52
CA ARG A 40 21.04 -17.72 9.82
C ARG A 40 20.91 -19.24 9.74
N ASP A 41 20.36 -19.76 8.64
CA ASP A 41 20.14 -21.19 8.43
C ASP A 41 20.64 -21.73 7.07
N GLY A 42 21.13 -20.85 6.19
CA GLY A 42 21.63 -21.20 4.86
C GLY A 42 20.54 -21.48 3.82
N GLN A 43 19.26 -21.31 4.17
CA GLN A 43 18.16 -21.51 3.23
C GLN A 43 18.16 -20.40 2.18
N THR A 44 17.97 -20.78 0.91
CA THR A 44 17.81 -19.82 -0.19
C THR A 44 16.34 -19.80 -0.62
N TYR A 45 15.81 -18.59 -0.72
CA TYR A 45 14.44 -18.28 -1.12
C TYR A 45 14.46 -17.52 -2.43
N ARG A 46 13.49 -17.77 -3.30
CA ARG A 46 13.26 -16.95 -4.50
C ARG A 46 12.63 -15.63 -4.16
N THR A 47 12.99 -14.64 -4.96
CA THR A 47 12.48 -13.27 -4.84
C THR A 47 11.98 -12.79 -6.20
N VAL A 48 11.04 -11.85 -6.19
CA VAL A 48 10.45 -11.31 -7.41
C VAL A 48 10.13 -9.82 -7.27
N PRO A 49 10.48 -8.98 -8.25
CA PRO A 49 10.07 -7.59 -8.26
C PRO A 49 8.60 -7.46 -8.69
N ILE A 50 7.80 -6.70 -7.93
CA ILE A 50 6.43 -6.35 -8.26
C ILE A 50 6.26 -4.84 -8.05
N GLY A 51 6.08 -4.11 -9.14
CA GLY A 51 6.20 -2.65 -9.12
C GLY A 51 7.60 -2.21 -8.71
N ASN A 52 7.69 -1.35 -7.69
CA ASN A 52 8.95 -0.87 -7.10
C ASN A 52 9.41 -1.68 -5.87
N GLN A 53 8.72 -2.76 -5.53
CA GLN A 53 9.00 -3.58 -4.35
C GLN A 53 9.58 -4.93 -4.75
N VAL A 54 10.56 -5.44 -3.99
CA VAL A 54 11.12 -6.78 -4.18
C VAL A 54 10.64 -7.69 -3.05
N TRP A 55 9.85 -8.69 -3.41
CA TRP A 55 9.21 -9.58 -2.45
C TRP A 55 9.87 -10.96 -2.43
N MET A 56 9.81 -11.65 -1.29
CA MET A 56 9.96 -13.10 -1.31
C MET A 56 8.79 -13.73 -2.08
N ALA A 57 9.09 -14.63 -3.02
CA ALA A 57 8.09 -15.48 -3.67
C ALA A 57 7.76 -16.72 -2.82
N GLU A 58 8.67 -17.07 -1.91
CA GLU A 58 8.54 -18.21 -1.01
C GLU A 58 8.16 -17.75 0.40
N ASN A 59 7.36 -18.55 1.09
CA ASN A 59 7.03 -18.33 2.48
C ASN A 59 8.25 -18.59 3.36
N LEU A 60 8.47 -17.77 4.38
CA LEU A 60 9.61 -17.92 5.28
C LEU A 60 9.54 -19.26 6.03
N ASN A 61 10.67 -19.96 6.11
CA ASN A 61 10.77 -21.28 6.75
C ASN A 61 11.88 -21.35 7.81
N TYR A 62 12.29 -20.20 8.32
CA TYR A 62 13.24 -20.09 9.42
C TYR A 62 12.67 -20.67 10.72
N ALA A 63 13.41 -21.55 11.38
CA ALA A 63 12.96 -22.19 12.61
C ALA A 63 13.23 -21.32 13.85
N SER A 64 12.18 -20.82 14.48
CA SER A 64 12.20 -20.16 15.80
C SER A 64 11.43 -20.98 16.85
N ASP A 65 11.59 -20.62 18.13
CA ASP A 65 10.86 -21.22 19.25
C ASP A 65 9.33 -21.01 19.16
N ALA A 66 8.88 -19.98 18.44
CA ALA A 66 7.47 -19.62 18.26
C ALA A 66 6.98 -19.84 16.81
N SER A 67 7.64 -20.75 16.10
CA SER A 67 7.28 -21.18 14.74
C SER A 67 6.73 -22.61 14.72
N PHE A 68 5.83 -22.88 13.77
CA PHE A 68 5.14 -24.17 13.65
C PHE A 68 5.11 -24.65 12.20
N CYS A 69 5.26 -25.95 12.00
CA CYS A 69 4.81 -26.57 10.77
C CYS A 69 3.31 -26.77 10.86
N TYR A 70 2.57 -26.52 9.77
CA TYR A 70 1.15 -26.83 9.76
C TYR A 70 0.92 -28.31 10.15
N GLY A 71 0.00 -28.56 11.07
CA GLY A 71 -0.30 -29.93 11.56
C GLY A 71 0.86 -30.65 12.26
N ASP A 72 1.88 -29.91 12.73
CA ASP A 72 3.13 -30.46 13.27
C ASP A 72 3.89 -31.40 12.31
N ASP A 73 3.64 -31.28 10.99
CA ASP A 73 4.26 -32.13 9.97
C ASP A 73 5.43 -31.39 9.27
N PRO A 74 6.68 -31.86 9.42
CA PRO A 74 7.84 -31.28 8.75
C PRO A 74 7.73 -31.20 7.23
N GLU A 75 6.94 -32.07 6.58
CA GLU A 75 6.72 -32.01 5.14
C GLU A 75 5.91 -30.77 4.73
N TYR A 76 5.01 -30.30 5.59
CA TYR A 76 4.30 -29.04 5.35
C TYR A 76 5.20 -27.82 5.52
N CYS A 77 6.16 -27.83 6.45
CA CYS A 77 7.18 -26.78 6.52
C CYS A 77 7.97 -26.67 5.20
N LYS A 78 8.42 -27.80 4.65
CA LYS A 78 9.16 -27.82 3.38
C LYS A 78 8.34 -27.30 2.20
N LYS A 79 7.04 -27.61 2.19
CA LYS A 79 6.15 -27.28 1.07
C LYS A 79 5.58 -25.86 1.15
N PHE A 80 5.24 -25.41 2.35
CA PHE A 80 4.42 -24.22 2.58
C PHE A 80 5.10 -23.15 3.42
N GLY A 81 6.29 -23.43 3.96
CA GLY A 81 6.92 -22.60 4.98
C GLY A 81 6.31 -22.82 6.35
N ARG A 82 6.70 -21.95 7.29
CA ARG A 82 6.29 -22.01 8.69
C ARG A 82 5.19 -21.00 9.00
N LEU A 83 4.45 -21.30 10.06
CA LEU A 83 3.54 -20.38 10.74
C LEU A 83 4.27 -19.75 11.92
N TYR A 84 4.08 -18.45 12.16
CA TYR A 84 4.74 -17.70 13.22
C TYR A 84 3.71 -16.98 14.05
N THR A 85 3.90 -16.93 15.38
CA THR A 85 3.10 -15.99 16.20
C THR A 85 3.38 -14.55 15.78
N TRP A 86 2.44 -13.62 15.98
CA TRP A 86 2.64 -12.23 15.56
C TRP A 86 3.89 -11.60 16.20
N SER A 87 4.14 -11.87 17.49
CA SER A 87 5.33 -11.36 18.19
C SER A 87 6.63 -11.84 17.57
N ASP A 88 6.68 -13.07 17.07
CA ASP A 88 7.87 -13.62 16.41
C ASP A 88 8.00 -13.09 14.99
N ALA A 89 6.86 -12.95 14.29
CA ALA A 89 6.80 -12.44 12.93
C ALA A 89 7.41 -11.03 12.76
N GLN A 90 7.35 -10.19 13.80
CA GLN A 90 7.91 -8.83 13.79
C GLN A 90 9.43 -8.80 13.49
N ASP A 91 10.16 -9.81 13.95
CA ASP A 91 11.63 -9.82 13.91
C ASP A 91 12.21 -11.02 13.14
N VAL A 92 11.36 -11.88 12.57
CA VAL A 92 11.80 -13.14 11.97
C VAL A 92 12.38 -12.99 10.57
N CYS A 93 12.13 -11.87 9.87
CA CYS A 93 12.71 -11.63 8.55
C CYS A 93 14.24 -11.45 8.62
N PRO A 94 14.99 -11.91 7.60
CA PRO A 94 16.45 -11.78 7.58
C PRO A 94 16.87 -10.32 7.40
N ALA A 95 18.12 -9.98 7.78
CA ALA A 95 18.62 -8.62 7.65
C ALA A 95 18.51 -8.08 6.19
N GLY A 96 18.08 -6.83 6.04
CA GLY A 96 17.76 -6.22 4.74
C GLY A 96 16.36 -6.57 4.23
N TRP A 97 15.54 -7.21 5.07
CA TRP A 97 14.15 -7.57 4.79
C TRP A 97 13.31 -7.40 6.06
N HIS A 98 12.04 -7.06 5.88
CA HIS A 98 11.11 -6.84 6.99
C HIS A 98 9.76 -7.53 6.75
N LEU A 99 8.98 -7.62 7.83
CA LEU A 99 7.58 -8.02 7.76
C LEU A 99 6.78 -6.86 7.16
N PRO A 100 6.06 -7.05 6.03
CA PRO A 100 5.36 -5.96 5.37
C PRO A 100 4.22 -5.42 6.24
N ASN A 101 4.04 -4.10 6.24
CA ASN A 101 2.93 -3.42 6.89
C ASN A 101 1.69 -3.34 5.97
N ARG A 102 0.58 -2.80 6.49
CA ARG A 102 -0.67 -2.66 5.72
C ARG A 102 -0.52 -1.88 4.41
N ALA A 103 0.23 -0.78 4.43
CA ALA A 103 0.41 0.05 3.24
C ALA A 103 1.13 -0.74 2.15
N GLU A 104 2.19 -1.47 2.52
CA GLU A 104 2.99 -2.28 1.59
C GLU A 104 2.20 -3.45 1.00
N TRP A 105 1.38 -4.13 1.81
CA TRP A 105 0.45 -5.15 1.32
C TRP A 105 -0.57 -4.56 0.32
N TRP A 106 -1.03 -3.33 0.54
CA TRP A 106 -1.91 -2.65 -0.41
C TRP A 106 -1.20 -2.25 -1.69
N THR A 107 0.02 -1.73 -1.60
CA THR A 107 0.88 -1.45 -2.75
C THR A 107 1.03 -2.70 -3.62
N LEU A 108 1.24 -3.88 -3.02
CA LEU A 108 1.26 -5.16 -3.74
C LEU A 108 -0.06 -5.43 -4.48
N ILE A 109 -1.21 -5.30 -3.82
CA ILE A 109 -2.52 -5.55 -4.46
C ILE A 109 -2.73 -4.62 -5.65
N VAL A 110 -2.41 -3.34 -5.50
CA VAL A 110 -2.54 -2.35 -6.56
C VAL A 110 -1.65 -2.71 -7.75
N ASN A 111 -0.36 -2.96 -7.49
CA ASN A 111 0.59 -3.36 -8.53
C ASN A 111 0.21 -4.69 -9.19
N ALA A 112 -0.55 -5.55 -8.50
CA ALA A 112 -1.07 -6.79 -9.03
C ALA A 112 -2.36 -6.66 -9.87
N GLY A 113 -2.86 -5.44 -10.09
CA GLY A 113 -4.08 -5.13 -10.86
C GLY A 113 -5.32 -4.85 -10.00
N GLY A 114 -5.15 -4.59 -8.71
CA GLY A 114 -6.23 -4.34 -7.76
C GLY A 114 -6.92 -5.64 -7.28
N ARG A 115 -7.83 -5.52 -6.30
CA ARG A 115 -8.45 -6.70 -5.61
C ARG A 115 -9.14 -7.69 -6.57
N GLY A 116 -9.67 -7.19 -7.69
CA GLY A 116 -10.34 -8.01 -8.71
C GLY A 116 -9.37 -8.96 -9.42
N GLU A 117 -8.24 -8.43 -9.90
CA GLU A 117 -7.25 -9.16 -10.68
C GLU A 117 -6.21 -9.86 -9.81
N ALA A 118 -5.83 -9.27 -8.68
CA ALA A 118 -4.79 -9.75 -7.78
C ALA A 118 -5.08 -11.17 -7.24
N LYS A 119 -6.34 -11.58 -7.15
CA LYS A 119 -6.71 -12.97 -6.81
C LYS A 119 -6.32 -13.96 -7.89
N HIS A 120 -6.17 -13.56 -9.14
CA HIS A 120 -5.70 -14.44 -10.22
C HIS A 120 -4.19 -14.38 -10.33
N THR A 121 -3.62 -13.18 -10.28
CA THR A 121 -2.23 -12.94 -10.65
C THR A 121 -1.21 -13.24 -9.55
N LEU A 122 -1.61 -13.29 -8.27
CA LEU A 122 -0.71 -13.53 -7.14
C LEU A 122 -0.71 -14.98 -6.61
N ARG A 123 -1.77 -15.75 -6.86
CA ARG A 123 -1.89 -17.13 -6.35
C ARG A 123 -1.09 -18.10 -7.22
N SER A 124 -0.52 -19.12 -6.59
CA SER A 124 0.03 -20.27 -7.30
C SER A 124 -1.03 -20.93 -8.18
N THR A 125 -0.61 -21.47 -9.32
CA THR A 125 -1.50 -22.14 -10.29
C THR A 125 -1.94 -23.55 -9.85
N SER A 126 -1.28 -24.10 -8.82
CA SER A 126 -1.51 -25.44 -8.28
C SER A 126 -1.84 -25.40 -6.78
N VAL A 127 -2.11 -26.56 -6.16
CA VAL A 127 -2.39 -26.81 -4.73
C VAL A 127 -3.64 -26.19 -4.08
N TRP A 128 -4.30 -25.22 -4.72
CA TRP A 128 -5.59 -24.71 -4.24
C TRP A 128 -6.71 -25.73 -4.40
N TYR A 129 -7.53 -25.89 -3.36
CA TYR A 129 -8.75 -26.69 -3.46
C TYR A 129 -9.74 -26.02 -4.41
N LYS A 130 -10.19 -26.77 -5.42
CA LYS A 130 -11.10 -26.28 -6.45
C LYS A 130 -12.53 -26.51 -6.01
N PHE A 131 -13.26 -25.44 -5.69
CA PHE A 131 -14.72 -25.49 -5.65
C PHE A 131 -15.25 -25.58 -7.10
N SER A 132 -16.47 -26.09 -7.26
CA SER A 132 -17.07 -26.54 -8.52
C SER A 132 -17.34 -25.47 -9.61
N ASP A 133 -16.57 -24.39 -9.67
CA ASP A 133 -16.64 -23.36 -10.70
C ASP A 133 -15.25 -22.95 -11.21
N THR A 134 -15.16 -22.78 -12.53
CA THR A 134 -13.94 -22.65 -13.35
C THR A 134 -13.53 -21.19 -13.63
N SER A 135 -14.22 -20.23 -13.03
CA SER A 135 -14.06 -18.80 -13.33
C SER A 135 -12.86 -18.12 -12.63
N ALA A 136 -12.17 -18.81 -11.69
CA ALA A 136 -11.06 -18.22 -10.93
C ALA A 136 -9.72 -18.95 -11.09
N VAL A 137 -9.32 -19.18 -12.34
CA VAL A 137 -7.98 -19.72 -12.66
C VAL A 137 -6.92 -18.75 -12.15
N ALA A 138 -6.07 -19.23 -11.25
CA ALA A 138 -4.86 -18.53 -10.84
C ALA A 138 -3.83 -18.62 -11.97
N THR A 139 -3.13 -17.53 -12.24
CA THR A 139 -2.15 -17.41 -13.32
C THR A 139 -0.73 -17.22 -12.81
N ASP A 140 -0.57 -16.79 -11.56
CA ASP A 140 0.72 -16.46 -10.96
C ASP A 140 1.58 -15.56 -11.87
N SER A 141 0.95 -14.58 -12.52
CA SER A 141 1.56 -13.78 -13.58
C SER A 141 2.73 -12.92 -13.09
N TYR A 142 2.80 -12.65 -11.79
CA TYR A 142 3.91 -11.96 -11.15
C TYR A 142 4.90 -12.90 -10.47
N GLY A 143 4.69 -14.22 -10.52
CA GLY A 143 5.54 -15.20 -9.85
C GLY A 143 5.51 -15.10 -8.31
N PHE A 144 4.56 -14.38 -7.74
CA PHE A 144 4.46 -14.23 -6.29
C PHE A 144 4.15 -15.59 -5.63
N SER A 145 3.37 -16.47 -6.27
CA SER A 145 3.16 -17.87 -5.83
C SER A 145 2.59 -18.01 -4.41
N ILE A 146 1.43 -17.37 -4.13
CA ILE A 146 0.74 -17.57 -2.84
C ILE A 146 0.21 -18.99 -2.72
N LEU A 147 0.52 -19.63 -1.59
CA LEU A 147 0.13 -20.99 -1.24
C LEU A 147 -0.91 -21.00 -0.10
N PRO A 148 -1.91 -21.89 -0.11
CA PRO A 148 -2.94 -21.94 0.92
C PRO A 148 -2.47 -22.77 2.12
N THR A 149 -1.93 -22.11 3.14
CA THR A 149 -1.19 -22.76 4.24
C THR A 149 -2.02 -23.03 5.50
N GLY A 150 -3.28 -22.58 5.55
CA GLY A 150 -4.07 -22.56 6.78
C GLY A 150 -3.39 -21.77 7.89
N TYR A 151 -3.86 -21.93 9.14
CA TYR A 151 -3.29 -21.24 10.29
C TYR A 151 -3.41 -22.03 11.59
N LYS A 152 -2.71 -21.59 12.62
CA LYS A 152 -2.75 -22.19 13.96
C LYS A 152 -3.29 -21.19 14.95
N HIS A 153 -4.32 -21.56 15.71
CA HIS A 153 -4.63 -20.88 16.95
C HIS A 153 -3.72 -21.45 18.05
N VAL A 154 -2.93 -20.60 18.72
CA VAL A 154 -1.85 -21.04 19.62
C VAL A 154 -2.38 -21.98 20.71
N ASN A 155 -3.59 -21.73 21.21
CA ASN A 155 -4.21 -22.48 22.32
C ASN A 155 -5.24 -23.53 21.89
N GLU A 156 -5.72 -23.50 20.63
CA GLU A 156 -6.84 -24.37 20.18
C GLU A 156 -6.41 -25.36 19.08
N GLY A 157 -5.20 -25.23 18.55
CA GLY A 157 -4.65 -26.14 17.55
C GLY A 157 -4.72 -25.57 16.14
N TYR A 158 -4.72 -26.47 15.14
CA TYR A 158 -4.66 -26.11 13.73
C TYR A 158 -6.06 -25.93 13.14
N ILE A 159 -6.25 -24.85 12.38
CA ILE A 159 -7.48 -24.57 11.65
C ILE A 159 -7.20 -24.79 10.16
N PHE A 160 -7.91 -25.77 9.60
CA PHE A 160 -7.77 -26.14 8.21
C PHE A 160 -8.84 -25.48 7.36
N ASP A 161 -8.48 -24.48 6.57
CA ASP A 161 -9.37 -23.87 5.58
C ASP A 161 -9.45 -24.65 4.26
N ASN A 162 -9.24 -25.98 4.33
CA ASN A 162 -9.30 -26.89 3.19
C ASN A 162 -8.50 -26.41 1.96
N GLN A 163 -7.31 -25.84 2.17
CA GLN A 163 -6.46 -25.27 1.11
C GLN A 163 -7.17 -24.23 0.22
N SER A 164 -8.09 -23.44 0.79
CA SER A 164 -8.88 -22.45 0.05
C SER A 164 -8.56 -20.99 0.38
N VAL A 165 -7.73 -20.75 1.40
CA VAL A 165 -7.31 -19.44 1.89
C VAL A 165 -5.83 -19.47 2.24
N ALA A 166 -5.17 -18.33 2.06
CA ALA A 166 -3.82 -18.07 2.54
C ALA A 166 -3.82 -16.79 3.37
N ASP A 167 -3.23 -16.87 4.56
CA ASP A 167 -3.17 -15.79 5.54
C ASP A 167 -1.72 -15.49 5.90
N PHE A 168 -1.38 -14.21 5.89
CA PHE A 168 -0.03 -13.70 6.13
C PHE A 168 -0.07 -12.62 7.19
N TRP A 169 0.86 -12.65 8.14
CA TRP A 169 0.97 -11.53 9.07
C TRP A 169 1.34 -10.22 8.35
N SER A 170 0.75 -9.13 8.83
CA SER A 170 1.25 -7.77 8.60
C SER A 170 1.94 -7.27 9.87
N ALA A 171 2.96 -6.43 9.71
CA ALA A 171 3.64 -5.78 10.83
C ALA A 171 2.72 -4.82 11.59
N SER A 172 1.66 -4.32 10.96
CA SER A 172 0.73 -3.38 11.59
C SER A 172 -0.15 -4.04 12.66
N GLU A 173 -0.12 -3.46 13.86
CA GLU A 173 -1.03 -3.74 14.95
C GLU A 173 -2.42 -3.11 14.72
N ASP A 174 -3.47 -3.72 15.28
CA ASP A 174 -4.77 -3.06 15.38
C ASP A 174 -4.86 -2.27 16.68
N TYR A 175 -4.68 -0.95 16.60
CA TYR A 175 -4.71 -0.10 17.79
C TYR A 175 -6.12 0.14 18.34
N ALA A 176 -7.17 -0.23 17.61
CA ALA A 176 -8.52 -0.23 18.17
C ALA A 176 -8.69 -1.34 19.21
N ASP A 177 -7.92 -2.42 19.07
CA ASP A 177 -7.85 -3.55 19.98
C ASP A 177 -6.43 -4.15 19.95
N GLU A 178 -5.55 -3.71 20.86
CA GLU A 178 -4.13 -4.11 20.95
C GLU A 178 -3.93 -5.64 21.11
N ALA A 179 -4.99 -6.41 21.37
CA ALA A 179 -4.96 -7.87 21.33
C ALA A 179 -4.93 -8.43 19.89
N ASN A 180 -5.19 -7.60 18.88
CA ASN A 180 -5.29 -7.96 17.47
C ASN A 180 -4.19 -7.31 16.63
N ALA A 181 -3.91 -7.94 15.50
CA ALA A 181 -3.02 -7.40 14.48
C ALA A 181 -3.60 -7.67 13.10
N PHE A 182 -3.14 -6.89 12.12
CA PHE A 182 -3.58 -7.05 10.75
C PHE A 182 -2.92 -8.26 10.10
N PHE A 183 -3.67 -8.94 9.25
CA PHE A 183 -3.20 -10.01 8.38
C PHE A 183 -3.70 -9.76 6.95
N PHE A 184 -2.83 -10.08 5.98
CA PHE A 184 -3.20 -10.12 4.58
C PHE A 184 -3.82 -11.49 4.27
N TYR A 185 -4.96 -11.49 3.60
CA TYR A 185 -5.66 -12.70 3.21
C TYR A 185 -5.87 -12.75 1.70
N VAL A 186 -5.90 -13.95 1.14
CA VAL A 186 -6.41 -14.19 -0.22
C VAL A 186 -7.08 -15.56 -0.29
N GLY A 187 -8.25 -15.61 -0.92
CA GLY A 187 -9.04 -16.84 -1.02
C GLY A 187 -9.32 -17.25 -2.45
N TYR A 188 -9.89 -18.44 -2.62
CA TYR A 188 -10.35 -18.90 -3.93
C TYR A 188 -11.50 -18.07 -4.50
N ASN A 189 -12.45 -17.67 -3.65
CA ASN A 189 -13.68 -16.99 -4.07
C ASN A 189 -13.67 -15.47 -3.85
N TYR A 190 -12.64 -14.90 -3.22
CA TYR A 190 -12.58 -13.48 -2.89
C TYR A 190 -11.20 -12.88 -3.17
N GLY A 191 -11.23 -11.58 -3.52
CA GLY A 191 -10.03 -10.77 -3.75
C GLY A 191 -9.11 -10.71 -2.52
N PRO A 192 -7.81 -10.46 -2.70
CA PRO A 192 -6.94 -10.23 -1.57
C PRO A 192 -7.43 -9.05 -0.73
N GLY A 193 -7.13 -9.10 0.56
CA GLY A 193 -7.56 -8.09 1.51
C GLY A 193 -6.68 -8.03 2.77
N LEU A 194 -7.00 -7.09 3.65
CA LEU A 194 -6.43 -6.96 4.98
C LEU A 194 -7.60 -6.94 5.97
N ASP A 195 -7.47 -7.68 7.05
CA ASP A 195 -8.39 -7.65 8.19
C ASP A 195 -7.56 -7.77 9.48
N SER A 196 -8.21 -7.61 10.63
CA SER A 196 -7.59 -7.73 11.95
C SER A 196 -8.04 -9.01 12.65
N ILE A 197 -7.14 -9.66 13.37
CA ILE A 197 -7.46 -10.85 14.15
C ILE A 197 -6.54 -10.95 15.37
N SER A 198 -6.97 -11.72 16.37
CA SER A 198 -6.20 -11.95 17.58
C SER A 198 -4.77 -12.41 17.30
N LYS A 199 -3.81 -11.78 18.01
CA LYS A 199 -2.39 -12.15 18.05
C LYS A 199 -2.13 -13.54 18.64
N LEU A 200 -3.16 -14.22 19.15
CA LEU A 200 -3.12 -15.63 19.56
C LEU A 200 -3.13 -16.61 18.37
N ASN A 201 -3.14 -16.11 17.13
CA ASN A 201 -2.94 -16.92 15.94
C ASN A 201 -1.46 -16.99 15.54
N ALA A 202 -1.15 -17.94 14.67
CA ALA A 202 0.10 -18.02 13.94
C ALA A 202 -0.18 -18.18 12.45
N PHE A 203 0.35 -17.25 11.66
CA PHE A 203 0.21 -17.18 10.21
C PHE A 203 1.56 -17.27 9.53
N THR A 204 1.51 -17.50 8.23
CA THR A 204 2.69 -17.47 7.38
C THR A 204 3.30 -16.08 7.35
N VAL A 205 4.63 -16.02 7.18
CA VAL A 205 5.36 -14.77 6.94
C VAL A 205 5.94 -14.78 5.54
N ARG A 206 5.87 -13.62 4.89
CA ARG A 206 6.52 -13.35 3.62
C ARG A 206 7.19 -11.99 3.71
N CYS A 207 8.52 -11.98 3.63
CA CYS A 207 9.27 -10.75 3.84
C CYS A 207 9.34 -9.91 2.57
N LEU A 208 9.40 -8.61 2.77
CA LEU A 208 9.65 -7.60 1.75
C LEU A 208 11.07 -7.07 1.93
N GLN A 209 11.79 -6.85 0.82
CA GLN A 209 13.15 -6.32 0.89
C GLN A 209 13.11 -4.87 1.37
N ASP A 210 14.03 -4.52 2.26
CA ASP A 210 14.26 -3.12 2.63
C ASP A 210 14.69 -2.37 1.36
N SER A 211 13.90 -1.40 0.92
CA SER A 211 14.31 -0.57 -0.19
C SER A 211 15.39 0.40 0.30
N PRO A 212 16.59 0.44 -0.32
CA PRO A 212 17.55 1.51 -0.04
C PRO A 212 16.99 2.89 -0.43
N ASP A 213 15.94 2.92 -1.27
CA ASP A 213 15.17 4.10 -1.68
C ASP A 213 13.90 4.31 -0.83
N ALA A 214 13.72 3.58 0.29
CA ALA A 214 12.65 3.86 1.25
C ALA A 214 12.86 5.19 2.00
N GLU A 215 14.06 5.78 1.92
CA GLU A 215 14.25 7.17 2.31
C GLU A 215 13.49 8.08 1.34
N LEU A 216 12.64 8.93 1.90
CA LEU A 216 11.91 9.94 1.15
C LEU A 216 12.89 10.70 0.26
N ARG A 217 12.62 10.71 -1.05
CA ARG A 217 13.40 11.47 -2.02
C ARG A 217 12.98 12.93 -1.96
N GLU A 218 13.38 13.57 -0.87
CA GLU A 218 13.07 14.95 -0.57
C GLU A 218 13.93 15.91 -1.39
N GLY A 219 13.38 17.10 -1.62
CA GLY A 219 14.07 18.21 -2.25
C GLY A 219 13.42 19.52 -1.84
N SER A 220 13.79 20.59 -2.55
CA SER A 220 13.13 21.87 -2.41
C SER A 220 13.02 22.59 -3.74
N LEU A 221 12.05 23.49 -3.78
CA LEU A 221 11.76 24.40 -4.87
C LEU A 221 11.78 25.82 -4.33
N THR A 222 12.53 26.72 -4.97
CA THR A 222 12.39 28.16 -4.73
C THR A 222 11.48 28.73 -5.81
N ASP A 223 10.39 29.38 -5.42
CA ASP A 223 9.53 30.11 -6.33
C ASP A 223 10.15 31.49 -6.61
N GLU A 224 10.68 31.68 -7.81
CA GLU A 224 11.36 32.92 -8.22
C GLU A 224 10.43 34.16 -8.21
N ARG A 225 9.10 33.96 -8.14
CA ARG A 225 8.13 35.05 -8.18
C ARG A 225 8.01 35.78 -6.85
N ASP A 226 8.18 35.07 -5.74
CA ASP A 226 8.04 35.61 -4.37
C ASP A 226 9.18 35.22 -3.41
N GLY A 227 10.10 34.36 -3.85
CA GLY A 227 11.22 33.86 -3.06
C GLY A 227 10.85 32.78 -2.05
N GLN A 228 9.60 32.31 -2.03
CA GLN A 228 9.17 31.25 -1.12
C GLN A 228 9.85 29.93 -1.47
N ILE A 229 10.36 29.25 -0.44
CA ILE A 229 10.95 27.92 -0.59
C ILE A 229 9.91 26.90 -0.13
N TYR A 230 9.65 25.91 -0.97
CA TYR A 230 8.75 24.78 -0.72
C TYR A 230 9.56 23.50 -0.66
N LYS A 231 9.20 22.59 0.25
CA LYS A 231 9.65 21.21 0.21
C LYS A 231 9.01 20.46 -0.94
N THR A 232 9.74 19.51 -1.49
CA THR A 232 9.27 18.62 -2.56
C THR A 232 9.60 17.18 -2.22
N VAL A 233 8.84 16.24 -2.77
CA VAL A 233 9.09 14.80 -2.61
C VAL A 233 8.83 14.07 -3.93
N VAL A 234 9.64 13.07 -4.25
CA VAL A 234 9.38 12.17 -5.38
C VAL A 234 8.51 11.01 -4.90
N ILE A 235 7.34 10.82 -5.52
CA ILE A 235 6.42 9.71 -5.26
C ILE A 235 6.09 9.04 -6.59
N GLY A 236 6.41 7.76 -6.71
CA GLY A 236 6.36 7.05 -7.98
C GLY A 236 7.31 7.69 -9.00
N ALA A 237 6.78 8.09 -10.16
CA ALA A 237 7.53 8.76 -11.21
C ALA A 237 7.54 10.29 -11.09
N GLN A 238 6.69 10.86 -10.24
CA GLN A 238 6.42 12.30 -10.21
C GLN A 238 7.08 12.99 -9.02
N THR A 239 7.43 14.27 -9.19
CA THR A 239 7.87 15.15 -8.10
C THR A 239 6.73 16.05 -7.67
N TRP A 240 6.34 15.97 -6.40
CA TRP A 240 5.23 16.72 -5.81
C TRP A 240 5.74 17.79 -4.85
N MET A 241 5.05 18.92 -4.78
CA MET A 241 5.18 19.81 -3.62
C MET A 241 4.68 19.09 -2.36
N ALA A 242 5.52 19.05 -1.32
CA ALA A 242 5.19 18.54 0.01
C ALA A 242 4.47 19.60 0.87
N GLU A 243 4.34 20.84 0.38
CA GLU A 243 3.59 21.91 1.03
C GLU A 243 2.52 22.50 0.09
N ASN A 244 1.46 23.06 0.67
CA ASN A 244 0.43 23.76 -0.12
C ASN A 244 1.04 25.05 -0.69
N LEU A 245 0.69 25.41 -1.93
CA LEU A 245 1.21 26.65 -2.53
C LEU A 245 0.75 27.88 -1.73
N ASN A 246 1.66 28.81 -1.45
CA ASN A 246 1.40 30.06 -0.73
C ASN A 246 1.67 31.32 -1.58
N TYR A 247 1.52 31.23 -2.90
CA TYR A 247 1.69 32.35 -3.82
C TYR A 247 0.48 33.29 -3.81
N ALA A 248 0.70 34.57 -3.54
CA ALA A 248 -0.38 35.54 -3.51
C ALA A 248 -0.84 35.95 -4.93
N THR A 249 -2.13 35.75 -5.19
CA THR A 249 -2.87 36.23 -6.38
C THR A 249 -3.97 37.20 -5.97
N ASP A 250 -4.58 37.85 -6.96
CA ASP A 250 -5.68 38.81 -6.74
C ASP A 250 -6.91 38.17 -6.05
N SER A 251 -7.16 36.87 -6.25
CA SER A 251 -8.35 36.19 -5.70
C SER A 251 -8.04 35.04 -4.73
N SER A 252 -6.78 34.78 -4.42
CA SER A 252 -6.40 33.81 -3.39
C SER A 252 -6.52 34.41 -1.99
N MET A 253 -6.77 33.53 -1.02
CA MET A 253 -7.09 33.92 0.35
C MET A 253 -6.47 32.98 1.36
N CYS A 254 -6.16 33.52 2.55
CA CYS A 254 -5.82 32.69 3.69
C CYS A 254 -7.10 32.10 4.30
N TYR A 255 -6.99 30.93 4.92
CA TYR A 255 -8.08 30.39 5.72
C TYR A 255 -8.54 31.42 6.78
N LEU A 256 -9.85 31.55 7.00
CA LEU A 256 -10.47 32.58 7.86
C LEU A 256 -10.05 34.04 7.58
N ILE A 257 -9.43 34.34 6.42
CA ILE A 257 -8.85 35.67 6.11
C ILE A 257 -7.78 36.07 7.16
N LYS A 258 -7.08 35.08 7.73
CA LYS A 258 -6.02 35.29 8.71
C LYS A 258 -4.64 35.10 8.08
N PRO A 259 -3.78 36.13 8.01
CA PRO A 259 -2.45 36.02 7.44
C PRO A 259 -1.62 34.86 8.01
N GLU A 260 -1.70 34.62 9.31
CA GLU A 260 -1.01 33.53 10.00
C GLU A 260 -1.38 32.13 9.47
N TYR A 261 -2.58 31.97 8.91
CA TYR A 261 -3.03 30.71 8.32
C TYR A 261 -2.52 30.50 6.90
N CYS A 262 -2.13 31.56 6.19
CA CYS A 262 -1.37 31.39 4.95
C CYS A 262 0.01 30.79 5.24
N ASP A 263 0.67 31.23 6.31
CA ASP A 263 1.99 30.70 6.70
C ASP A 263 1.91 29.24 7.16
N GLU A 264 0.82 28.86 7.84
CA GLU A 264 0.62 27.50 8.36
C GLU A 264 0.10 26.51 7.30
N TYR A 265 -0.89 26.92 6.50
CA TYR A 265 -1.62 26.03 5.60
C TYR A 265 -1.42 26.33 4.12
N GLY A 266 -0.70 27.39 3.76
CA GLY A 266 -0.72 27.93 2.41
C GLY A 266 -2.04 28.64 2.09
N ARG A 267 -2.21 28.99 0.81
CA ARG A 267 -3.36 29.74 0.31
C ARG A 267 -4.44 28.84 -0.26
N LEU A 268 -5.67 29.34 -0.22
CA LEU A 268 -6.80 28.82 -0.99
C LEU A 268 -6.96 29.63 -2.27
N TYR A 269 -7.21 28.96 -3.38
CA TYR A 269 -7.33 29.54 -4.71
C TYR A 269 -8.66 29.19 -5.33
N LYS A 270 -9.29 30.15 -6.00
CA LYS A 270 -10.37 29.84 -6.94
C LYS A 270 -9.81 29.08 -8.13
N TRP A 271 -10.61 28.23 -8.75
CA TRP A 271 -10.11 27.30 -9.77
C TRP A 271 -9.45 28.01 -10.96
N VAL A 272 -10.00 29.15 -11.40
CA VAL A 272 -9.44 29.94 -12.51
C VAL A 272 -8.03 30.46 -12.18
N ASP A 273 -7.80 30.89 -10.94
CA ASP A 273 -6.47 31.32 -10.49
C ASP A 273 -5.53 30.12 -10.32
N ALA A 274 -6.04 29.00 -9.78
CA ALA A 274 -5.29 27.77 -9.56
C ALA A 274 -4.62 27.25 -10.84
N GLN A 275 -5.30 27.36 -11.99
CA GLN A 275 -4.78 26.96 -13.30
C GLN A 275 -3.44 27.61 -13.68
N ASN A 276 -3.15 28.79 -13.13
CA ASN A 276 -1.96 29.57 -13.45
C ASN A 276 -1.08 29.85 -12.22
N ALA A 277 -1.41 29.25 -11.07
CA ALA A 277 -0.75 29.57 -9.81
C ALA A 277 0.59 28.86 -9.65
N CYS A 278 0.79 27.68 -10.24
CA CYS A 278 2.05 26.94 -10.13
C CYS A 278 3.24 27.65 -10.80
N PRO A 279 4.46 27.53 -10.22
CA PRO A 279 5.65 28.18 -10.77
C PRO A 279 6.11 27.53 -12.08
N ALA A 280 6.98 28.22 -12.81
CA ALA A 280 7.48 27.72 -14.09
C ALA A 280 8.14 26.33 -13.96
N GLY A 281 7.78 25.41 -14.85
CA GLY A 281 8.24 24.02 -14.81
C GLY A 281 7.47 23.12 -13.84
N TRP A 282 6.40 23.63 -13.21
CA TRP A 282 5.44 22.90 -12.40
C TRP A 282 4.03 23.20 -12.90
N HIS A 283 3.10 22.26 -12.75
CA HIS A 283 1.71 22.43 -13.14
C HIS A 283 0.74 22.06 -12.02
N LEU A 284 -0.49 22.55 -12.16
CA LEU A 284 -1.60 22.10 -11.32
C LEU A 284 -1.95 20.67 -11.77
N PRO A 285 -1.91 19.67 -10.87
CA PRO A 285 -2.10 18.26 -11.20
C PRO A 285 -3.50 18.04 -11.77
N ASP A 286 -3.60 17.27 -12.85
CA ASP A 286 -4.87 16.81 -13.37
C ASP A 286 -5.32 15.51 -12.67
N THR A 287 -6.44 14.95 -13.11
CA THR A 287 -6.96 13.68 -12.56
C THR A 287 -6.05 12.48 -12.82
N THR A 288 -5.22 12.51 -13.86
CA THR A 288 -4.23 11.48 -14.16
C THR A 288 -3.11 11.52 -13.14
N ASP A 289 -2.54 12.71 -12.90
CA ASP A 289 -1.47 12.93 -11.91
C ASP A 289 -1.88 12.40 -10.53
N TRP A 290 -3.07 12.77 -10.06
CA TRP A 290 -3.59 12.28 -8.78
C TRP A 290 -3.80 10.77 -8.74
N ASN A 291 -4.25 10.17 -9.84
CA ASN A 291 -4.42 8.71 -9.90
C ASN A 291 -3.07 8.00 -9.83
N GLU A 292 -2.06 8.50 -10.55
CA GLU A 292 -0.70 7.97 -10.49
C GLU A 292 -0.11 8.09 -9.08
N LEU A 293 -0.32 9.22 -8.40
CA LEU A 293 0.05 9.37 -6.99
C LEU A 293 -0.62 8.31 -6.12
N PHE A 294 -1.94 8.12 -6.24
CA PHE A 294 -2.65 7.13 -5.42
C PHE A 294 -2.21 5.71 -5.71
N TYR A 295 -1.92 5.38 -6.97
CA TYR A 295 -1.39 4.06 -7.34
C TYR A 295 0.04 3.84 -6.83
N ALA A 296 0.87 4.88 -6.85
CA ALA A 296 2.25 4.81 -6.37
C ALA A 296 2.36 4.61 -4.85
N VAL A 297 1.34 5.03 -4.09
CA VAL A 297 1.31 4.85 -2.64
C VAL A 297 0.61 3.55 -2.22
N ALA A 298 -0.65 3.59 -1.86
CA ALA A 298 -1.39 2.47 -1.26
C ALA A 298 -2.81 2.33 -1.86
N GLY A 299 -3.02 2.81 -3.08
CA GLY A 299 -4.33 2.88 -3.72
C GLY A 299 -5.24 3.94 -3.08
N TRP A 300 -6.44 4.09 -3.64
CA TRP A 300 -7.39 5.12 -3.19
C TRP A 300 -7.89 4.84 -1.78
N GLU A 301 -7.87 3.58 -1.37
CA GLU A 301 -8.37 3.02 -0.12
C GLU A 301 -7.55 3.41 1.10
N LEU A 302 -6.25 3.63 0.92
CA LEU A 302 -5.33 4.04 1.99
C LEU A 302 -4.54 5.32 1.67
N ALA A 303 -4.57 5.84 0.44
CA ALA A 303 -3.94 7.12 0.10
C ALA A 303 -4.32 8.24 1.08
N GLY A 304 -5.58 8.23 1.52
CA GLY A 304 -6.07 9.17 2.52
C GLY A 304 -5.33 9.09 3.85
N GLU A 305 -4.89 7.92 4.33
CA GLU A 305 -4.06 7.80 5.53
C GLU A 305 -2.63 8.20 5.29
N VAL A 306 -2.04 7.63 4.24
CA VAL A 306 -0.59 7.64 4.06
C VAL A 306 -0.02 8.97 3.60
N LEU A 307 -0.88 9.85 3.10
CA LEU A 307 -0.51 11.19 2.65
C LEU A 307 -0.77 12.29 3.70
N LYS A 308 -1.47 11.99 4.81
CA LYS A 308 -1.80 12.98 5.85
C LYS A 308 -0.54 13.47 6.57
N SER A 309 -0.41 14.78 6.73
CA SER A 309 0.63 15.38 7.59
C SER A 309 0.51 15.00 9.07
N ILE A 310 1.61 15.21 9.80
CA ILE A 310 1.67 15.15 11.27
C ILE A 310 2.08 16.54 11.79
N PRO A 311 1.50 17.08 12.89
CA PRO A 311 0.45 16.53 13.75
C PRO A 311 -0.95 17.12 13.50
N TYR A 312 -1.15 17.85 12.39
CA TYR A 312 -2.27 18.79 12.18
C TYR A 312 -3.68 18.18 12.14
N TRP A 313 -3.79 16.93 11.71
CA TRP A 313 -5.08 16.27 11.60
C TRP A 313 -5.66 15.94 12.97
N GLN A 314 -6.91 16.38 13.20
CA GLN A 314 -7.64 16.09 14.43
C GLN A 314 -7.68 14.57 14.68
N ARG A 315 -7.51 14.22 15.96
CA ARG A 315 -7.41 12.82 16.37
C ARG A 315 -8.77 12.16 16.28
N SER A 316 -8.81 11.00 15.64
CA SER A 316 -9.84 10.01 15.90
C SER A 316 -9.29 9.01 16.92
N SER A 317 -10.15 8.43 17.76
CA SER A 317 -9.78 7.31 18.62
C SER A 317 -9.40 6.05 17.82
N TRP A 318 -9.65 6.06 16.51
CA TRP A 318 -9.46 4.95 15.58
C TRP A 318 -8.34 5.19 14.57
N SER A 319 -7.61 6.32 14.66
CA SER A 319 -6.60 6.73 13.66
C SER A 319 -5.18 6.33 14.05
N PHE A 320 -4.47 5.65 13.15
CA PHE A 320 -3.12 5.13 13.37
C PHE A 320 -2.06 6.16 12.94
N ARG A 321 -1.26 6.66 13.90
CA ARG A 321 -0.24 7.69 13.63
C ARG A 321 0.91 7.21 12.76
N GLU A 322 1.22 5.91 12.80
CA GLU A 322 2.39 5.34 12.14
C GLU A 322 2.26 5.27 10.62
N LEU A 323 1.03 5.30 10.11
CA LEU A 323 0.79 5.30 8.68
C LEU A 323 0.77 6.70 8.09
N ARG A 324 0.86 7.78 8.88
CA ARG A 324 0.74 9.14 8.37
C ARG A 324 2.07 9.63 7.81
N ASP A 325 1.96 10.33 6.69
CA ASP A 325 3.07 10.97 5.98
C ASP A 325 4.20 10.01 5.56
N LEU A 326 3.87 8.73 5.32
CA LEU A 326 4.84 7.70 4.91
C LEU A 326 5.58 8.06 3.62
N TYR A 327 5.00 8.93 2.82
CA TYR A 327 5.51 9.36 1.52
C TYR A 327 5.95 10.82 1.49
N GLY A 328 5.99 11.52 2.64
CA GLY A 328 6.46 12.92 2.72
C GLY A 328 5.61 13.93 1.97
N PHE A 329 4.38 13.57 1.60
CA PHE A 329 3.45 14.45 0.89
C PHE A 329 2.88 15.54 1.80
N SER A 330 2.79 15.27 3.10
CA SER A 330 2.33 16.17 4.14
C SER A 330 1.05 16.93 3.80
N ALA A 331 -0.03 16.24 3.41
CA ALA A 331 -1.33 16.86 3.15
C ALA A 331 -1.82 17.58 4.42
N LEU A 332 -2.03 18.89 4.33
CA LEU A 332 -2.50 19.72 5.44
C LEU A 332 -4.02 19.86 5.42
N PRO A 333 -4.71 19.70 6.58
CA PRO A 333 -6.16 19.81 6.66
C PRO A 333 -6.61 21.29 6.71
N ALA A 334 -6.26 22.04 5.68
CA ALA A 334 -6.52 23.48 5.55
C ALA A 334 -8.01 23.82 5.38
N GLY A 335 -8.87 22.83 5.21
CA GLY A 335 -10.27 23.02 4.89
C GLY A 335 -10.48 23.62 3.50
N LYS A 336 -11.59 24.36 3.37
CA LYS A 336 -12.01 25.02 2.12
C LYS A 336 -12.75 26.30 2.43
N TRP A 337 -12.87 27.16 1.41
CA TRP A 337 -13.84 28.25 1.36
C TRP A 337 -14.89 27.96 0.29
N VAL A 338 -16.17 28.13 0.64
CA VAL A 338 -17.29 27.89 -0.28
C VAL A 338 -17.99 29.19 -0.65
N SER A 339 -18.17 29.43 -1.94
CA SER A 339 -18.79 30.65 -2.49
C SER A 339 -20.31 30.63 -2.38
N GLU A 340 -20.95 29.48 -2.57
CA GLU A 340 -22.41 29.29 -2.52
C GLU A 340 -22.79 27.96 -1.83
N ILE A 341 -23.98 27.91 -1.23
CA ILE A 341 -24.48 26.68 -0.59
C ILE A 341 -24.76 25.64 -1.70
N PRO A 342 -24.18 24.43 -1.65
CA PRO A 342 -24.46 23.41 -2.66
C PRO A 342 -25.96 23.06 -2.67
N TYR A 343 -26.57 23.04 -3.85
CA TYR A 343 -28.01 22.78 -4.04
C TYR A 343 -28.46 21.42 -3.46
N SER A 344 -27.54 20.46 -3.31
CA SER A 344 -27.79 19.14 -2.69
C SER A 344 -28.08 19.17 -1.19
N TYR A 345 -27.80 20.28 -0.49
CA TYR A 345 -28.03 20.44 0.95
C TYR A 345 -29.36 21.11 1.34
N LEU A 346 -30.19 21.48 0.35
CA LEU A 346 -31.44 22.22 0.60
C LEU A 346 -32.63 21.33 1.04
N VAL A 347 -32.46 20.01 1.10
CA VAL A 347 -33.52 19.07 1.55
C VAL A 347 -32.99 18.10 2.62
N GLY A 348 -33.26 18.40 3.89
CA GLY A 348 -33.24 17.40 4.97
C GLY A 348 -32.11 17.44 6.01
N ALA A 349 -31.11 18.34 5.92
CA ALA A 349 -30.02 18.38 6.91
C ALA A 349 -30.40 19.10 8.22
N THR A 350 -30.19 18.43 9.35
CA THR A 350 -30.30 18.99 10.71
C THR A 350 -29.22 20.06 10.94
N SER A 351 -29.52 21.01 11.82
CA SER A 351 -28.93 22.37 11.86
C SER A 351 -27.48 22.49 12.33
N VAL A 352 -26.68 21.42 12.37
CA VAL A 352 -25.33 21.43 12.97
C VAL A 352 -24.20 21.32 11.93
N ASP A 353 -24.47 20.87 10.69
CA ASP A 353 -23.46 20.68 9.62
C ASP A 353 -23.64 21.65 8.43
N ARG A 354 -24.25 22.83 8.63
CA ARG A 354 -24.53 23.77 7.52
C ARG A 354 -23.40 24.79 7.37
N GLY A 355 -22.48 24.55 6.43
CA GLY A 355 -21.62 25.61 5.88
C GLY A 355 -22.46 26.59 5.07
N TYR A 356 -22.39 27.88 5.41
CA TYR A 356 -23.10 28.92 4.67
C TYR A 356 -22.29 29.38 3.44
N SER A 357 -22.94 30.01 2.46
CA SER A 357 -22.23 30.74 1.39
C SER A 357 -21.30 31.78 2.01
N GLY A 358 -20.05 31.82 1.55
CA GLY A 358 -19.01 32.70 2.09
C GLY A 358 -18.30 32.17 3.33
N ASP A 359 -18.54 30.91 3.71
CA ASP A 359 -18.01 30.30 4.94
C ASP A 359 -16.75 29.46 4.68
N PHE A 360 -15.95 29.32 5.75
CA PHE A 360 -14.80 28.44 5.80
C PHE A 360 -15.19 27.17 6.56
N ASP A 361 -14.78 26.01 6.05
CA ASP A 361 -15.18 24.72 6.62
C ASP A 361 -14.03 23.71 6.59
N GLY A 362 -14.03 22.78 7.54
CA GLY A 362 -13.17 21.60 7.53
C GLY A 362 -11.75 21.77 8.07
N GLU A 363 -11.39 22.88 8.70
CA GLU A 363 -10.07 23.05 9.35
C GLU A 363 -9.78 21.87 10.31
N GLY A 364 -8.60 21.29 10.18
CA GLY A 364 -8.17 20.15 11.00
C GLY A 364 -8.83 18.82 10.65
N ASN A 365 -9.83 18.81 9.75
CA ASN A 365 -10.62 17.61 9.42
C ASN A 365 -10.65 17.28 7.91
N LEU A 366 -10.26 18.22 7.06
CA LEU A 366 -10.42 18.10 5.61
C LEU A 366 -9.25 18.81 4.90
N ALA A 367 -8.62 18.10 3.98
CA ALA A 367 -7.73 18.68 2.97
C ALA A 367 -8.42 18.58 1.62
N VAL A 368 -8.52 19.70 0.90
CA VAL A 368 -9.16 19.76 -0.42
C VAL A 368 -8.18 20.41 -1.38
N PHE A 369 -7.94 19.74 -2.51
CA PHE A 369 -7.03 20.19 -3.54
C PHE A 369 -7.76 20.34 -4.86
N TRP A 370 -7.55 21.45 -5.56
CA TRP A 370 -7.99 21.52 -6.95
C TRP A 370 -7.19 20.57 -7.83
N THR A 371 -7.86 20.00 -8.82
CA THR A 371 -7.20 19.44 -9.99
C THR A 371 -7.31 20.41 -11.16
N ALA A 372 -6.45 20.24 -12.18
CA ALA A 372 -6.55 20.98 -13.43
C ALA A 372 -7.73 20.53 -14.31
N THR A 373 -8.36 19.39 -14.01
CA THR A 373 -9.42 18.81 -14.83
C THR A 373 -10.75 19.53 -14.63
N GLU A 374 -11.26 20.12 -15.72
CA GLU A 374 -12.63 20.63 -15.80
C GLU A 374 -13.63 19.47 -15.93
N SER A 375 -14.78 19.58 -15.26
CA SER A 375 -15.87 18.60 -15.35
C SER A 375 -17.04 19.12 -16.17
N LEU A 376 -17.48 20.35 -15.85
CA LEU A 376 -18.51 21.09 -16.57
C LEU A 376 -18.08 22.56 -16.63
N ASP A 377 -18.73 23.37 -17.47
CA ASP A 377 -18.37 24.77 -17.68
C ASP A 377 -18.15 25.58 -16.38
N ASN A 378 -18.94 25.32 -15.32
CA ASN A 378 -18.81 25.97 -14.01
C ASN A 378 -18.24 25.06 -12.90
N MET A 379 -17.83 23.83 -13.21
CA MET A 379 -17.37 22.84 -12.22
C MET A 379 -16.04 22.20 -12.59
N ALA A 380 -15.27 21.85 -11.58
CA ALA A 380 -14.01 21.14 -11.75
C ALA A 380 -13.88 19.96 -10.78
N TYR A 381 -12.91 19.10 -11.09
CA TYR A 381 -12.53 18.01 -10.22
C TYR A 381 -11.67 18.51 -9.05
N GLN A 382 -11.88 17.91 -7.88
CA GLN A 382 -11.07 18.12 -6.68
C GLN A 382 -10.68 16.78 -6.06
N VAL A 383 -9.56 16.76 -5.34
CA VAL A 383 -9.15 15.67 -4.46
C VAL A 383 -9.32 16.07 -3.01
N SER A 384 -10.03 15.24 -2.25
CA SER A 384 -10.23 15.42 -0.83
C SER A 384 -9.66 14.27 -0.02
N ILE A 385 -8.94 14.61 1.03
CA ILE A 385 -8.55 13.71 2.10
C ILE A 385 -9.34 14.13 3.34
N ILE A 386 -9.97 13.18 4.01
CA ILE A 386 -10.89 13.45 5.12
C ILE A 386 -10.35 12.79 6.38
N ARG A 387 -10.64 13.38 7.54
CA ARG A 387 -10.42 12.77 8.84
C ARG A 387 -11.12 11.41 8.95
N ASP A 388 -10.56 10.60 9.81
CA ASP A 388 -10.91 9.21 10.11
C ASP A 388 -12.23 9.16 10.90
N TYR A 389 -13.36 9.36 10.21
CA TYR A 389 -14.72 9.27 10.77
C TYR A 389 -15.37 7.89 10.61
N SER A 390 -14.82 7.01 9.76
CA SER A 390 -15.33 5.67 9.47
C SER A 390 -14.22 4.77 8.92
N ASP A 391 -14.57 3.52 8.60
CA ASP A 391 -13.70 2.55 7.89
C ASP A 391 -13.19 3.06 6.53
N TYR A 392 -13.70 4.20 6.04
CA TYR A 392 -13.25 4.83 4.82
C TYR A 392 -12.05 5.76 5.09
N LEU A 393 -10.87 5.17 4.97
CA LEU A 393 -9.57 5.80 5.21
C LEU A 393 -8.91 6.34 3.91
N GLY A 394 -9.71 6.41 2.84
CA GLY A 394 -9.25 6.69 1.49
C GLY A 394 -9.19 8.17 1.10
N ALA A 395 -8.54 8.44 -0.03
CA ALA A 395 -8.65 9.71 -0.73
C ALA A 395 -9.84 9.66 -1.71
N HIS A 396 -10.51 10.79 -1.92
CA HIS A 396 -11.69 10.87 -2.78
C HIS A 396 -11.50 11.90 -3.90
N MET A 397 -11.78 11.50 -5.12
CA MET A 397 -11.86 12.37 -6.30
C MET A 397 -13.32 12.72 -6.59
N GLY A 398 -13.68 13.99 -6.59
CA GLY A 398 -15.06 14.44 -6.86
C GLY A 398 -15.16 15.45 -7.99
N ALA A 399 -16.20 15.31 -8.83
CA ALA A 399 -16.29 15.99 -10.13
C ALA A 399 -17.20 17.23 -10.19
N TYR A 400 -17.95 17.56 -9.13
CA TYR A 400 -19.05 18.53 -9.21
C TYR A 400 -18.87 19.71 -8.25
N TYR A 401 -17.68 20.31 -8.25
CA TYR A 401 -17.35 21.43 -7.37
C TYR A 401 -17.29 22.74 -8.15
N ASP A 402 -18.06 23.72 -7.68
CA ASP A 402 -18.13 25.03 -8.30
C ASP A 402 -16.76 25.73 -8.30
N LYS A 403 -16.34 26.21 -9.47
CA LYS A 403 -15.04 26.86 -9.70
C LYS A 403 -14.85 28.15 -8.91
N SER A 404 -15.94 28.73 -8.38
CA SER A 404 -15.89 29.91 -7.52
C SER A 404 -15.52 29.59 -6.08
N ASN A 405 -15.55 28.33 -5.64
CA ASN A 405 -14.97 27.89 -4.35
C ASN A 405 -13.45 28.08 -4.35
N ALA A 406 -12.85 28.14 -3.15
CA ALA A 406 -11.40 28.22 -3.02
C ALA A 406 -10.85 27.04 -2.20
N PHE A 407 -9.94 26.29 -2.82
CA PHE A 407 -9.27 25.11 -2.25
C PHE A 407 -7.75 25.29 -2.30
N SER A 408 -7.04 24.47 -1.52
CA SER A 408 -5.58 24.43 -1.60
C SER A 408 -5.14 23.88 -2.97
N ILE A 409 -3.88 24.09 -3.31
CA ILE A 409 -3.28 23.46 -4.49
C ILE A 409 -1.93 22.85 -4.14
N ARG A 410 -1.60 21.78 -4.86
CA ARG A 410 -0.31 21.10 -4.83
C ARG A 410 0.21 21.09 -6.24
N CYS A 411 1.39 21.66 -6.50
CA CYS A 411 1.96 21.59 -7.83
C CYS A 411 2.77 20.30 -7.99
N VAL A 412 2.75 19.76 -9.20
CA VAL A 412 3.48 18.55 -9.58
C VAL A 412 4.39 18.83 -10.77
N LYS A 413 5.40 17.99 -10.94
CA LYS A 413 6.34 18.00 -12.05
C LYS A 413 6.70 16.56 -12.41
N ASP A 414 6.65 16.26 -13.71
CA ASP A 414 7.02 14.96 -14.29
C ASP A 414 8.54 14.76 -14.43
#